data_AF-A0A6G3WKE7-F1
#
_entry.id   AF-A0A6G3WKE7-F1
#
_cell.length_a   1.000
_cell.length_b   1.000
_cell.length_c   1.000
_cell.angle_alpha   90.00
_cell.angle_beta   90.00
_cell.angle_gamma   90.00
#
_symmetry.space_group_name_H-M   'P 1'
#
loop_
_entity.id
_entity.type
_entity.pdbx_description
1 polymer ?
#
loop_
_entity_poly.entity_id
_entity_poly.type
_entity_poly.pdbx_seq_one_letter_code
_entity_poly.pdbx_strand_id
1 'polypeptide(L)'
;RRLARHSGYGAGIDSPGWYGHLFDVADRPIERWMTKVAGLLREEDRSVSTAHVIEAVRLAETLAALRGRPLAGLGETTDAVRAVMCEGSDVPLALVRDRLIVGETLGEVPDTAPAVPLQRDLTRSQRTLRLKPEASERELDLDLRKETDAARSRLLHRLRLLDVGWGDPVAGRGSTGTFRESWRLSWEPELYVRVAEAGVWGTTVVTAATAKAESGAVAATALADVTALAEHCLLAGLPDALPVVMKALADRAALDADVGHLADALPALARSLRYGDVRSTDTAALAEVAAGLAERICVGLPPACTGLDADGAEALRRQVEAVHGAIGLLLAGTAPAEGLRERWDAVLHKLAARDTVAGIIRGRATRLLLDEGRLAEDEAARLMGLALSPGTPPADAAAWIEGFVGGASGGGMLLVHDERLLALVDAWLTGVPAETFTDVLPLLRRTFSAYEPGVRRTLGELVRRGPVHEGARREDVGRVPGGFGPGLDRARADAVEPVLRLLIGRGSEPEGAAG
;
A
#
# COMPACT_ATOMS: atom_id res chain seq x y z
N ARG A 1 -19.69 21.86 -1.34
CA ARG A 1 -19.74 21.50 0.11
C ARG A 1 -18.94 22.44 1.04
N ARG A 2 -17.64 22.72 0.82
CA ARG A 2 -16.79 23.45 1.80
C ARG A 2 -16.59 24.98 1.56
N LEU A 3 -17.27 25.54 0.56
CA LEU A 3 -17.40 27.00 0.34
C LEU A 3 -18.71 27.57 0.93
N ALA A 4 -19.56 26.73 1.52
CA ALA A 4 -20.78 27.16 2.17
C ALA A 4 -20.46 27.65 3.58
N ARG A 5 -21.18 28.67 4.07
CA ARG A 5 -20.96 29.28 5.39
C ARG A 5 -20.98 28.26 6.54
N HIS A 6 -21.68 27.14 6.36
CA HIS A 6 -21.75 26.03 7.32
C HIS A 6 -20.42 25.28 7.54
N SER A 7 -19.43 25.40 6.66
CA SER A 7 -18.12 24.74 6.77
C SER A 7 -17.06 25.63 7.43
N GLY A 8 -17.45 26.77 8.02
CA GLY A 8 -16.52 27.67 8.72
C GLY A 8 -15.80 28.68 7.82
N TYR A 9 -16.10 28.72 6.52
CA TYR A 9 -15.59 29.76 5.62
C TYR A 9 -16.42 31.04 5.80
N GLY A 10 -15.86 32.04 6.50
CA GLY A 10 -16.56 33.28 6.90
C GLY A 10 -17.08 34.16 5.74
N ALA A 11 -16.60 33.93 4.51
CA ALA A 11 -17.05 34.59 3.28
C ALA A 11 -17.88 33.68 2.36
N GLY A 12 -18.36 32.52 2.86
CA GLY A 12 -19.05 31.51 2.08
C GLY A 12 -20.42 31.92 1.59
N ILE A 13 -20.80 31.41 0.41
CA ILE A 13 -22.13 31.59 -0.17
C ILE A 13 -23.06 30.53 0.45
N ASP A 14 -24.20 30.93 1.00
CA ASP A 14 -25.11 30.02 1.73
C ASP A 14 -25.73 28.92 0.84
N SER A 15 -25.83 29.15 -0.47
CA SER A 15 -26.45 28.20 -1.41
C SER A 15 -25.80 28.24 -2.81
N PRO A 16 -24.54 27.78 -2.95
CA PRO A 16 -23.74 27.94 -4.16
C PRO A 16 -24.41 27.37 -5.41
N GLY A 17 -25.04 26.20 -5.31
CA GLY A 17 -25.68 25.55 -6.45
C GLY A 17 -26.96 26.26 -6.93
N TRP A 18 -27.69 26.91 -6.03
CA TRP A 18 -28.83 27.77 -6.40
C TRP A 18 -28.37 29.04 -7.13
N TYR A 19 -27.36 29.73 -6.60
CA TYR A 19 -26.84 30.94 -7.24
C TYR A 19 -26.15 30.63 -8.57
N GLY A 20 -25.42 29.51 -8.67
CA GLY A 20 -24.86 29.04 -9.95
C GLY A 20 -25.95 28.78 -10.99
N HIS A 21 -27.06 28.12 -10.60
CA HIS A 21 -28.20 27.93 -11.49
C HIS A 21 -28.81 29.25 -11.97
N LEU A 22 -29.02 30.22 -11.09
CA LEU A 22 -29.53 31.54 -11.47
C LEU A 22 -28.57 32.31 -12.38
N PHE A 23 -27.27 32.09 -12.25
CA PHE A 23 -26.25 32.71 -13.10
C PHE A 23 -26.26 32.11 -14.51
N ASP A 24 -26.34 30.78 -14.63
CA ASP A 24 -26.31 30.08 -15.92
C ASP A 24 -27.64 30.17 -16.69
N VAL A 25 -28.75 30.30 -15.96
CA VAL A 25 -30.11 30.22 -16.51
C VAL A 25 -30.81 31.58 -16.41
N ALA A 26 -30.71 32.37 -17.48
CA ALA A 26 -31.38 33.66 -17.59
C ALA A 26 -32.89 33.55 -17.91
N ASP A 27 -33.34 32.47 -18.55
CA ASP A 27 -34.75 32.25 -18.90
C ASP A 27 -35.40 31.17 -18.03
N ARG A 28 -36.56 31.48 -17.44
CA ARG A 28 -37.38 30.52 -16.66
C ARG A 28 -36.59 29.77 -15.56
N PRO A 29 -35.97 30.52 -14.63
CA PRO A 29 -35.09 29.93 -13.62
C PRO A 29 -35.83 28.96 -12.69
N ILE A 30 -37.11 29.20 -12.40
CA ILE A 30 -37.88 28.39 -11.45
C ILE A 30 -38.27 27.05 -12.09
N GLU A 31 -38.77 27.08 -13.32
CA GLU A 31 -39.22 25.90 -14.05
C GLU A 31 -38.06 24.95 -14.35
N ARG A 32 -36.91 25.52 -14.77
CA ARG A 32 -35.69 24.73 -15.01
C ARG A 32 -35.10 24.19 -13.71
N TRP A 33 -35.20 24.92 -12.60
CA TRP A 33 -34.80 24.41 -11.29
C TRP A 33 -35.67 23.23 -10.85
N MET A 34 -36.99 23.35 -10.91
CA MET A 34 -37.92 22.27 -10.55
C MET A 34 -37.73 21.04 -11.43
N THR A 35 -37.39 21.23 -12.70
CA THR A 35 -37.04 20.14 -13.62
C THR A 35 -35.74 19.45 -13.20
N LYS A 36 -34.71 20.21 -12.80
CA LYS A 36 -33.43 19.68 -12.30
C LYS A 36 -33.60 18.88 -11.00
N VAL A 37 -34.43 19.37 -10.08
CA VAL A 37 -34.78 18.66 -8.83
C VAL A 37 -35.53 17.36 -9.14
N ALA A 38 -36.52 17.38 -10.04
CA ALA A 38 -37.23 16.17 -10.45
C ALA A 38 -36.32 15.15 -11.13
N GLY A 39 -35.32 15.60 -11.90
CA GLY A 39 -34.27 14.74 -12.48
C GLY A 39 -33.48 13.99 -11.41
N LEU A 40 -32.92 14.72 -10.44
CA LEU A 40 -32.18 14.12 -9.32
C LEU A 40 -33.03 13.11 -8.53
N LEU A 41 -34.29 13.45 -8.24
CA LEU A 41 -35.17 12.55 -7.49
C LEU A 41 -35.48 11.26 -8.28
N ARG A 42 -35.60 11.34 -9.60
CA ARG A 42 -35.79 10.16 -10.46
C ARG A 42 -34.55 9.28 -10.55
N GLU A 43 -33.35 9.87 -10.56
CA GLU A 43 -32.08 9.13 -10.54
C GLU A 43 -31.92 8.30 -9.25
N GLU A 44 -32.59 8.71 -8.16
CA GLU A 44 -32.61 8.03 -6.87
C GLU A 44 -33.93 7.24 -6.68
N ASP A 45 -34.48 6.73 -7.79
CA ASP A 45 -35.66 5.85 -7.88
C ASP A 45 -36.97 6.42 -7.29
N ARG A 46 -37.14 7.75 -7.24
CA ARG A 46 -38.40 8.38 -6.81
C ARG A 46 -39.31 8.74 -7.98
N SER A 47 -40.59 8.42 -7.85
CA SER A 47 -41.62 8.66 -8.87
C SER A 47 -42.09 10.12 -8.92
N VAL A 48 -41.30 11.00 -9.53
CA VAL A 48 -41.68 12.39 -9.76
C VAL A 48 -42.20 12.57 -11.20
N SER A 49 -43.49 12.83 -11.38
CA SER A 49 -44.11 13.05 -12.69
C SER A 49 -43.96 14.52 -13.16
N THR A 50 -44.25 14.77 -14.44
CA THR A 50 -44.33 16.15 -14.97
C THR A 50 -45.42 16.96 -14.28
N ALA A 51 -46.50 16.33 -13.81
CA ALA A 51 -47.54 17.00 -13.04
C ALA A 51 -47.01 17.55 -11.71
N HIS A 52 -46.13 16.81 -11.03
CA HIS A 52 -45.47 17.29 -9.81
C HIS A 52 -44.57 18.50 -10.07
N VAL A 53 -43.91 18.57 -11.23
CA VAL A 53 -43.09 19.74 -11.60
C VAL A 53 -43.96 20.97 -11.81
N ILE A 54 -45.06 20.84 -12.57
CA ILE A 54 -46.00 21.94 -12.83
C ILE A 54 -46.60 22.45 -11.52
N GLU A 55 -47.05 21.55 -10.65
CA GLU A 55 -47.65 21.94 -9.38
C GLU A 55 -46.62 22.55 -8.41
N ALA A 56 -45.38 22.06 -8.40
CA ALA A 56 -44.32 22.67 -7.59
C ALA A 56 -43.98 24.10 -8.05
N VAL A 57 -43.96 24.37 -9.36
CA VAL A 57 -43.78 25.74 -9.88
C VAL A 57 -44.93 26.63 -9.42
N ARG A 58 -46.17 26.19 -9.63
CA ARG A 58 -47.37 26.93 -9.23
C ARG A 58 -47.39 27.23 -7.72
N LEU A 59 -47.03 26.25 -6.90
CA LEU A 59 -46.97 26.41 -5.46
C LEU A 59 -45.86 27.39 -5.05
N ALA A 60 -44.69 27.32 -5.67
CA ALA A 60 -43.60 28.26 -5.40
C ALA A 60 -43.99 29.71 -5.74
N GLU A 61 -44.65 29.94 -6.87
CA GLU A 61 -45.18 31.26 -7.25
C GLU A 61 -46.26 31.77 -6.28
N THR A 62 -47.15 30.87 -5.86
CA THR A 62 -48.20 31.20 -4.87
C THR A 62 -47.57 31.58 -3.52
N LEU A 63 -46.56 30.85 -3.06
CA LEU A 63 -45.82 31.16 -1.84
C LEU A 63 -45.09 32.50 -1.96
N ALA A 64 -44.52 32.82 -3.13
CA ALA A 64 -43.89 34.11 -3.38
C ALA A 64 -44.89 35.27 -3.25
N ALA A 65 -46.07 35.12 -3.86
CA ALA A 65 -47.15 36.10 -3.78
C ALA A 65 -47.63 36.31 -2.34
N LEU A 66 -47.84 35.22 -1.59
CA LEU A 66 -48.24 35.28 -0.17
C LEU A 66 -47.19 35.95 0.73
N ARG A 67 -45.91 35.82 0.36
CA ARG A 67 -44.78 36.44 1.08
C ARG A 67 -44.43 37.84 0.57
N GLY A 68 -45.21 38.41 -0.34
CA GLY A 68 -44.99 39.73 -0.91
C GLY A 68 -43.70 39.85 -1.72
N ARG A 69 -43.23 38.74 -2.33
CA ARG A 69 -42.02 38.71 -3.15
C ARG A 69 -42.38 38.79 -4.63
N PRO A 70 -41.61 39.53 -5.44
CA PRO A 70 -41.87 39.64 -6.88
C PRO A 70 -41.58 38.35 -7.65
N LEU A 71 -40.70 37.49 -7.13
CA LEU A 71 -40.32 36.21 -7.71
C LEU A 71 -40.08 35.18 -6.59
N ALA A 72 -40.31 33.90 -6.88
CA ALA A 72 -39.99 32.80 -5.98
C ALA A 72 -38.48 32.69 -5.79
N GLY A 73 -38.01 32.72 -4.54
CA GLY A 73 -36.61 32.47 -4.20
C GLY A 73 -36.40 31.03 -3.72
N LEU A 74 -35.18 30.74 -3.27
CA LEU A 74 -34.80 29.41 -2.78
C LEU A 74 -35.71 28.89 -1.65
N GLY A 75 -36.18 29.77 -0.76
CA GLY A 75 -37.10 29.39 0.32
C GLY A 75 -38.43 28.87 -0.22
N GLU A 76 -39.06 29.62 -1.13
CA GLU A 76 -40.34 29.24 -1.75
C GLU A 76 -40.20 27.98 -2.62
N THR A 77 -39.10 27.83 -3.36
CA THR A 77 -38.87 26.62 -4.16
C THR A 77 -38.59 25.39 -3.31
N THR A 78 -37.83 25.55 -2.21
CA THR A 78 -37.56 24.44 -1.27
C THR A 78 -38.84 23.98 -0.58
N ASP A 79 -39.70 24.91 -0.15
CA ASP A 79 -40.99 24.59 0.47
C ASP A 79 -41.94 23.91 -0.51
N ALA A 80 -41.97 24.36 -1.77
CA ALA A 80 -42.77 23.73 -2.81
C ALA A 80 -42.28 22.32 -3.17
N VAL A 81 -40.96 22.11 -3.27
CA VAL A 81 -40.36 20.78 -3.46
C VAL A 81 -40.70 19.86 -2.30
N ARG A 82 -40.59 20.36 -1.05
CA ARG A 82 -40.95 19.58 0.14
C ARG A 82 -42.39 19.10 0.07
N ALA A 83 -43.32 19.99 -0.26
CA ALA A 83 -44.74 19.69 -0.28
C ALA A 83 -45.16 18.78 -1.44
N VAL A 84 -44.65 19.02 -2.65
CA VAL A 84 -45.15 18.38 -3.88
C VAL A 84 -44.31 17.20 -4.32
N MET A 85 -42.98 17.28 -4.19
CA MET A 85 -42.06 16.25 -4.71
C MET A 85 -41.52 15.31 -3.62
N CYS A 86 -41.50 15.75 -2.36
CA CYS A 86 -41.01 14.98 -1.23
C CYS A 86 -42.11 14.51 -0.27
N GLU A 87 -43.39 14.76 -0.60
CA GLU A 87 -44.56 14.36 0.22
C GLU A 87 -44.46 14.81 1.69
N GLY A 88 -43.87 15.99 1.93
CA GLY A 88 -43.68 16.58 3.25
C GLY A 88 -42.43 16.07 4.01
N SER A 89 -41.72 15.06 3.48
CA SER A 89 -40.56 14.47 4.14
C SER A 89 -39.30 15.32 4.00
N ASP A 90 -38.54 15.44 5.09
CA ASP A 90 -37.25 16.15 5.12
C ASP A 90 -36.08 15.30 4.63
N VAL A 91 -36.22 13.97 4.57
CA VAL A 91 -35.15 13.05 4.13
C VAL A 91 -34.83 13.20 2.63
N PRO A 92 -35.81 13.19 1.70
CA PRO A 92 -35.55 13.44 0.29
C PRO A 92 -35.13 14.89 0.03
N LEU A 93 -35.65 15.82 0.86
CA LEU A 93 -35.29 17.22 0.78
C LEU A 93 -33.82 17.46 1.18
N ALA A 94 -33.29 16.71 2.14
CA ALA A 94 -31.89 16.76 2.53
C ALA A 94 -30.97 16.37 1.38
N LEU A 95 -31.33 15.34 0.59
CA LEU A 95 -30.59 14.96 -0.61
C LEU A 95 -30.55 16.08 -1.66
N VAL A 96 -31.69 16.74 -1.91
CA VAL A 96 -31.76 17.90 -2.83
C VAL A 96 -30.93 19.07 -2.29
N ARG A 97 -30.94 19.30 -0.98
CA ARG A 97 -30.10 20.32 -0.33
C ARG A 97 -28.62 20.02 -0.54
N ASP A 98 -28.19 18.79 -0.28
CA ASP A 98 -26.79 18.39 -0.37
C ASP A 98 -26.27 18.40 -1.82
N ARG A 99 -26.97 17.76 -2.77
CA ARG A 99 -26.48 17.61 -4.15
C ARG A 99 -26.77 18.80 -5.07
N LEU A 100 -27.86 19.54 -4.86
CA LEU A 100 -28.26 20.64 -5.77
C LEU A 100 -28.13 22.04 -5.16
N ILE A 101 -28.52 22.24 -3.90
CA ILE A 101 -28.47 23.58 -3.28
C ILE A 101 -27.03 23.93 -2.85
N VAL A 102 -26.33 22.97 -2.24
CA VAL A 102 -24.92 23.12 -1.86
C VAL A 102 -23.99 22.80 -3.03
N GLY A 103 -24.29 21.74 -3.78
CA GLY A 103 -23.56 21.34 -4.99
C GLY A 103 -22.22 20.62 -4.72
N GLU A 104 -21.89 19.71 -5.64
CA GLU A 104 -20.60 18.98 -5.69
C GLU A 104 -19.66 19.51 -6.79
N THR A 105 -20.17 20.37 -7.68
CA THR A 105 -19.43 20.95 -8.79
C THR A 105 -18.43 22.00 -8.30
N LEU A 106 -17.20 21.90 -8.79
CA LEU A 106 -16.15 22.89 -8.59
C LEU A 106 -16.35 24.03 -9.58
N GLY A 107 -16.24 25.29 -9.13
CA GLY A 107 -16.29 26.45 -10.03
C GLY A 107 -15.02 26.55 -10.90
N GLU A 108 -15.14 27.16 -12.07
CA GLU A 108 -14.00 27.44 -12.95
C GLU A 108 -13.62 28.92 -12.88
N VAL A 109 -12.32 29.21 -12.82
CA VAL A 109 -11.78 30.57 -12.89
C VAL A 109 -11.30 30.83 -14.32
N PRO A 110 -11.70 31.94 -14.96
CA PRO A 110 -11.25 32.27 -16.32
C PRO A 110 -9.73 32.40 -16.43
N ASP A 111 -9.17 32.01 -17.58
CA ASP A 111 -7.72 32.08 -17.87
C ASP A 111 -7.16 33.52 -17.78
N THR A 112 -8.00 34.56 -17.82
CA THR A 112 -7.63 35.97 -17.70
C THR A 112 -7.52 36.49 -16.27
N ALA A 113 -7.92 35.70 -15.26
CA ALA A 113 -7.80 36.09 -13.87
C ALA A 113 -6.33 36.06 -13.41
N PRO A 114 -5.88 37.00 -12.56
CA PRO A 114 -4.53 36.97 -11.99
C PRO A 114 -4.38 35.74 -11.08
N ALA A 115 -3.75 34.69 -11.61
CA ALA A 115 -3.41 33.48 -10.87
C ALA A 115 -1.95 33.52 -10.40
N VAL A 116 -1.69 32.88 -9.25
CA VAL A 116 -0.31 32.65 -8.77
C VAL A 116 0.47 31.88 -9.85
N PRO A 117 1.74 32.23 -10.15
CA PRO A 117 2.52 31.57 -11.19
C PRO A 117 2.52 30.03 -11.09
N LEU A 118 2.60 29.49 -9.87
CA LEU A 118 2.56 28.06 -9.59
C LEU A 118 1.21 27.41 -9.99
N GLN A 119 0.08 28.07 -9.73
CA GLN A 119 -1.25 27.59 -10.15
C GLN A 119 -1.36 27.51 -11.67
N ARG A 120 -0.77 28.48 -12.39
CA ARG A 120 -0.73 28.48 -13.86
C ARG A 120 0.11 27.33 -14.41
N ASP A 121 1.26 27.07 -13.80
CA ASP A 121 2.12 25.94 -14.17
C ASP A 121 1.45 24.59 -13.91
N LEU A 122 0.76 24.44 -12.77
CA LEU A 122 -0.01 23.25 -12.45
C LEU A 122 -1.14 23.04 -13.46
N THR A 123 -1.91 24.09 -13.76
CA THR A 123 -3.01 24.02 -14.75
C THR A 123 -2.50 23.60 -16.13
N ARG A 124 -1.34 24.12 -16.55
CA ARG A 124 -0.66 23.70 -17.79
C ARG A 124 -0.29 22.21 -17.74
N SER A 125 0.28 21.75 -16.63
CA SER A 125 0.67 20.34 -16.45
C SER A 125 -0.55 19.41 -16.45
N GLN A 126 -1.65 19.80 -15.81
CA GLN A 126 -2.93 19.09 -15.81
C GLN A 126 -3.49 18.94 -17.23
N ARG A 127 -3.48 20.02 -18.04
CA ARG A 127 -3.91 20.00 -19.45
C ARG A 127 -3.04 19.06 -20.28
N THR A 128 -1.71 19.14 -20.16
CA THR A 128 -0.77 18.29 -20.91
C THR A 128 -0.93 16.80 -20.56
N LEU A 129 -1.04 16.48 -19.27
CA LEU A 129 -1.14 15.09 -18.79
C LEU A 129 -2.57 14.53 -18.82
N ARG A 130 -3.55 15.35 -19.24
CA ARG A 130 -4.98 15.03 -19.28
C ARG A 130 -5.52 14.57 -17.91
N LEU A 131 -5.03 15.17 -16.84
CA LEU A 131 -5.51 14.94 -15.48
C LEU A 131 -6.45 16.08 -15.10
N LYS A 132 -7.74 15.79 -15.00
CA LYS A 132 -8.76 16.78 -14.63
C LYS A 132 -8.94 16.82 -13.11
N PRO A 133 -8.99 18.01 -12.48
CA PRO A 133 -9.38 18.13 -11.09
C PRO A 133 -10.88 17.82 -10.95
N GLU A 134 -11.20 16.67 -10.38
CA GLU A 134 -12.57 16.21 -10.15
C GLU A 134 -12.76 16.06 -8.63
N ALA A 135 -13.89 16.54 -8.11
CA ALA A 135 -14.22 16.41 -6.69
C ALA A 135 -14.65 14.98 -6.30
N SER A 136 -15.05 14.18 -7.29
CA SER A 136 -15.37 12.76 -7.12
C SER A 136 -14.10 11.92 -6.97
N GLU A 137 -14.11 10.96 -6.04
CA GLU A 137 -13.04 9.98 -5.91
C GLU A 137 -12.87 9.18 -7.21
N ARG A 138 -11.64 9.12 -7.71
CA ARG A 138 -11.29 8.36 -8.91
C ARG A 138 -10.04 7.54 -8.68
N GLU A 139 -10.10 6.25 -8.98
CA GLU A 139 -8.92 5.38 -9.01
C GLU A 139 -8.20 5.49 -10.37
N LEU A 140 -6.87 5.59 -10.31
CA LEU A 140 -6.00 5.74 -11.47
C LEU A 140 -4.84 4.74 -11.36
N ASP A 141 -4.82 3.79 -12.29
CA ASP A 141 -3.71 2.85 -12.44
C ASP A 141 -2.72 3.35 -13.49
N LEU A 142 -1.45 3.48 -13.10
CA LEU A 142 -0.36 4.00 -13.90
C LEU A 142 0.64 2.88 -14.24
N ASP A 143 1.04 2.79 -15.51
CA ASP A 143 2.13 1.93 -15.98
C ASP A 143 3.37 2.78 -16.22
N LEU A 144 4.37 2.66 -15.34
CA LEU A 144 5.57 3.50 -15.34
C LEU A 144 6.45 3.32 -16.58
N ARG A 145 6.21 2.28 -17.40
CA ARG A 145 6.91 2.10 -18.68
C ARG A 145 6.43 3.09 -19.75
N LYS A 146 5.24 3.66 -19.58
CA LYS A 146 4.68 4.68 -20.47
C LYS A 146 5.09 6.04 -19.98
N GLU A 147 5.74 6.82 -20.84
CA GLU A 147 6.26 8.15 -20.50
C GLU A 147 5.17 9.09 -19.93
N THR A 148 3.95 9.03 -20.47
CA THR A 148 2.82 9.83 -19.97
C THR A 148 2.41 9.44 -18.55
N ASP A 149 2.37 8.14 -18.25
CA ASP A 149 1.97 7.65 -16.92
C ASP A 149 3.08 7.86 -15.88
N ALA A 150 4.34 7.72 -16.30
CA ALA A 150 5.48 8.12 -15.49
C ALA A 150 5.45 9.63 -15.17
N ALA A 151 5.08 10.47 -16.13
CA ALA A 151 4.93 11.91 -15.91
C ALA A 151 3.74 12.25 -14.98
N ARG A 152 2.64 11.49 -15.03
CA ARG A 152 1.52 11.60 -14.09
C ARG A 152 1.95 11.24 -12.67
N SER A 153 2.64 10.11 -12.49
CA SER A 153 3.20 9.67 -11.19
C SER A 153 4.13 10.75 -10.60
N ARG A 154 5.08 11.25 -11.40
CA ARG A 154 6.00 12.32 -10.97
C ARG A 154 5.26 13.58 -10.54
N LEU A 155 4.23 14.01 -11.26
CA LEU A 155 3.43 15.18 -10.88
C LEU A 155 2.74 14.98 -9.52
N LEU A 156 2.11 13.82 -9.31
CA LEU A 156 1.43 13.51 -8.05
C LEU A 156 2.41 13.47 -6.86
N HIS A 157 3.58 12.84 -7.04
CA HIS A 157 4.62 12.85 -6.00
C HIS A 157 5.17 14.25 -5.70
N ARG A 158 5.36 15.11 -6.71
CA ARG A 158 5.78 16.51 -6.51
C ARG A 158 4.74 17.30 -5.72
N LEU A 159 3.46 17.10 -6.01
CA LEU A 159 2.38 17.75 -5.28
C LEU A 159 2.29 17.28 -3.83
N ARG A 160 2.50 15.99 -3.57
CA ARG A 160 2.60 15.47 -2.19
C ARG A 160 3.78 16.08 -1.43
N LEU A 161 4.94 16.23 -2.06
CA LEU A 161 6.06 16.95 -1.46
C LEU A 161 5.69 18.39 -1.08
N LEU A 162 4.83 19.05 -1.88
CA LEU A 162 4.33 20.40 -1.62
C LEU A 162 3.16 20.47 -0.61
N ASP A 163 2.79 19.36 0.03
CA ASP A 163 1.59 19.24 0.89
C ASP A 163 0.27 19.49 0.15
N VAL A 164 0.26 19.27 -1.18
CA VAL A 164 -0.93 19.31 -2.02
C VAL A 164 -1.42 17.87 -2.23
N GLY A 165 -2.28 17.40 -1.33
CA GLY A 165 -2.85 16.05 -1.31
C GLY A 165 -3.91 15.80 -2.39
N TRP A 166 -3.55 15.93 -3.67
CA TRP A 166 -4.48 15.61 -4.77
C TRP A 166 -4.67 14.08 -4.94
N GLY A 167 -3.67 13.29 -4.57
CA GLY A 167 -3.75 11.85 -4.71
C GLY A 167 -3.01 11.10 -3.62
N ASP A 168 -3.59 9.99 -3.20
CA ASP A 168 -2.98 9.04 -2.27
C ASP A 168 -2.63 7.73 -2.98
N PRO A 169 -1.41 7.20 -2.78
CA PRO A 169 -1.04 5.90 -3.34
C PRO A 169 -1.84 4.79 -2.63
N VAL A 170 -2.41 3.89 -3.41
CA VAL A 170 -3.13 2.72 -2.92
C VAL A 170 -2.24 1.51 -3.11
N ALA A 171 -2.08 0.69 -2.05
CA ALA A 171 -1.42 -0.60 -2.18
C ALA A 171 -2.25 -1.49 -3.13
N GLY A 172 -1.74 -1.71 -4.34
CA GLY A 172 -2.46 -2.46 -5.37
C GLY A 172 -2.80 -3.87 -4.93
N ARG A 173 -4.00 -4.35 -5.28
CA ARG A 173 -4.38 -5.76 -5.10
C ARG A 173 -3.49 -6.64 -5.99
N GLY A 174 -2.49 -7.30 -5.39
CA GLY A 174 -1.80 -8.44 -6.00
C GLY A 174 -0.80 -8.14 -7.11
N SER A 175 -0.14 -6.98 -7.13
CA SER A 175 0.91 -6.67 -8.11
C SER A 175 2.31 -6.83 -7.49
N THR A 176 2.99 -7.93 -7.82
CA THR A 176 4.42 -8.18 -7.55
C THR A 176 5.37 -7.37 -8.45
N GLY A 177 4.84 -6.45 -9.26
CA GLY A 177 5.61 -5.66 -10.23
C GLY A 177 5.86 -4.22 -9.78
N THR A 178 7.13 -3.79 -9.79
CA THR A 178 7.60 -2.41 -9.53
C THR A 178 7.19 -1.38 -10.60
N PHE A 179 6.43 -1.80 -11.62
CA PHE A 179 6.07 -0.97 -12.78
C PHE A 179 4.64 -0.45 -12.75
N ARG A 180 3.78 -0.93 -11.82
CA ARG A 180 2.40 -0.45 -11.68
C ARG A 180 2.21 0.30 -10.36
N GLU A 181 1.64 1.49 -10.46
CA GLU A 181 1.23 2.30 -9.31
C GLU A 181 -0.27 2.59 -9.39
N SER A 182 -0.99 2.34 -8.29
CA SER A 182 -2.42 2.66 -8.17
C SER A 182 -2.60 3.89 -7.29
N TRP A 183 -3.41 4.83 -7.72
CA TRP A 183 -3.65 6.10 -7.05
C TRP A 183 -5.13 6.35 -6.85
N ARG A 184 -5.50 6.97 -5.73
CA ARG A 184 -6.84 7.52 -5.50
C ARG A 184 -6.76 9.02 -5.56
N LEU A 185 -7.44 9.62 -6.53
CA LEU A 185 -7.45 11.06 -6.76
C LEU A 185 -8.77 11.66 -6.26
N SER A 186 -8.67 12.78 -5.56
CA SER A 186 -9.80 13.63 -5.20
C SER A 186 -9.32 15.08 -5.11
N TRP A 187 -9.96 15.99 -5.83
CA TRP A 187 -9.60 17.40 -5.79
C TRP A 187 -10.51 18.18 -4.83
N GLU A 188 -9.97 18.56 -3.67
CA GLU A 188 -10.66 19.42 -2.72
C GLU A 188 -10.40 20.92 -3.01
N PRO A 189 -11.37 21.83 -2.78
CA PRO A 189 -11.18 23.27 -2.96
C PRO A 189 -9.98 23.84 -2.18
N GLU A 190 -9.68 23.27 -1.00
CA GLU A 190 -8.54 23.64 -0.16
C GLU A 190 -7.20 23.44 -0.87
N LEU A 191 -7.12 22.55 -1.85
CA LEU A 191 -5.91 22.33 -2.63
C LEU A 191 -5.54 23.58 -3.44
N TYR A 192 -6.49 24.44 -3.85
CA TYR A 192 -6.15 25.72 -4.47
C TYR A 192 -5.43 26.66 -3.49
N VAL A 193 -5.81 26.64 -2.21
CA VAL A 193 -5.12 27.42 -1.16
C VAL A 193 -3.75 26.84 -0.90
N ARG A 194 -3.63 25.51 -0.78
CA ARG A 194 -2.33 24.83 -0.62
C ARG A 194 -1.38 25.10 -1.79
N VAL A 195 -1.88 25.13 -3.03
CA VAL A 195 -1.06 25.51 -4.18
C VAL A 195 -0.63 26.98 -4.12
N ALA A 196 -1.48 27.88 -3.63
CA ALA A 196 -1.08 29.28 -3.42
C ALA A 196 0.00 29.42 -2.33
N GLU A 197 -0.15 28.70 -1.20
CA GLU A 197 0.85 28.64 -0.12
C GLU A 197 2.18 28.05 -0.60
N ALA A 198 2.13 26.99 -1.43
CA ALA A 198 3.31 26.38 -2.03
C ALA A 198 4.06 27.33 -3.00
N GLY A 199 3.44 28.41 -3.44
CA GLY A 199 4.06 29.44 -4.29
C GLY A 199 5.27 30.13 -3.65
N VAL A 200 5.43 30.06 -2.32
CA VAL A 200 6.62 30.55 -1.60
C VAL A 200 7.89 29.82 -2.04
N TRP A 201 7.78 28.54 -2.41
CA TRP A 201 8.93 27.70 -2.79
C TRP A 201 9.33 27.85 -4.25
N GLY A 202 8.48 28.39 -5.12
CA GLY A 202 8.82 28.58 -6.52
C GLY A 202 7.63 28.86 -7.44
N THR A 203 7.96 29.15 -8.70
CA THR A 203 6.97 29.53 -9.74
C THR A 203 6.47 28.34 -10.58
N THR A 204 7.15 27.20 -10.51
CA THR A 204 6.75 25.93 -11.15
C THR A 204 6.71 24.80 -10.15
N VAL A 205 5.93 23.75 -10.43
CA VAL A 205 5.78 22.60 -9.53
C VAL A 205 7.12 21.90 -9.30
N VAL A 206 7.97 21.82 -10.33
CA VAL A 206 9.31 21.22 -10.22
C VAL A 206 10.19 22.05 -9.31
N THR A 207 10.35 23.35 -9.59
CA THR A 207 11.22 24.23 -8.79
C THR A 207 10.76 24.34 -7.35
N ALA A 208 9.44 24.42 -7.12
CA ALA A 208 8.87 24.49 -5.78
C ALA A 208 9.13 23.20 -5.00
N ALA A 209 8.93 22.03 -5.62
CA ALA A 209 9.19 20.75 -4.98
C ALA A 209 10.68 20.54 -4.70
N THR A 210 11.58 20.95 -5.61
CA THR A 210 13.04 20.94 -5.40
C THR A 210 13.42 21.78 -4.19
N ALA A 211 13.03 23.06 -4.16
CA ALA A 211 13.40 23.97 -3.07
C ALA A 211 12.85 23.51 -1.71
N LYS A 212 11.61 22.98 -1.69
CA LYS A 212 11.02 22.43 -0.47
C LYS A 212 11.75 21.17 0.00
N ALA A 213 12.16 20.29 -0.92
CA ALA A 213 12.96 19.12 -0.59
C ALA A 213 14.35 19.51 -0.05
N GLU A 214 15.04 20.46 -0.68
CA GLU A 214 16.33 20.96 -0.18
C GLU A 214 16.21 21.56 1.24
N SER A 215 15.18 22.38 1.47
CA SER A 215 14.92 22.94 2.79
C SER A 215 14.58 21.86 3.82
N GLY A 216 13.79 20.85 3.43
CA GLY A 216 13.44 19.72 4.27
C GLY A 216 14.67 18.89 4.67
N ALA A 217 15.59 18.66 3.74
CA ALA A 217 16.83 17.93 3.99
C ALA A 217 17.72 18.62 5.03
N VAL A 218 17.82 19.95 4.96
CA VAL A 218 18.61 20.75 5.91
C VAL A 218 17.94 20.79 7.28
N ALA A 219 16.61 20.87 7.34
CA ALA A 219 15.85 20.95 8.58
C ALA A 219 15.72 19.59 9.30
N ALA A 220 15.78 18.48 8.56
CA ALA A 220 15.61 17.14 9.10
C ALA A 220 16.73 16.78 10.10
N THR A 221 16.30 16.41 11.31
CA THR A 221 17.22 16.00 12.39
C THR A 221 17.40 14.50 12.44
N ALA A 222 16.38 13.72 12.07
CA ALA A 222 16.41 12.26 12.09
C ALA A 222 16.84 11.67 10.74
N LEU A 223 17.59 10.57 10.77
CA LEU A 223 18.02 9.85 9.57
C LEU A 223 16.83 9.29 8.76
N ALA A 224 15.79 8.81 9.47
CA ALA A 224 14.58 8.28 8.85
C ALA A 224 13.88 9.33 7.97
N ASP A 225 13.80 10.59 8.44
CA ASP A 225 13.16 11.68 7.70
C ASP A 225 13.90 12.00 6.41
N VAL A 226 15.24 12.07 6.47
CA VAL A 226 16.07 12.32 5.28
C VAL A 226 15.98 11.16 4.29
N THR A 227 15.92 9.93 4.80
CA THR A 227 15.77 8.73 3.97
C THR A 227 14.42 8.71 3.25
N ALA A 228 13.33 9.00 3.98
CA ALA A 228 12.01 9.12 3.39
C ALA A 228 11.96 10.25 2.35
N LEU A 229 12.64 11.37 2.61
CA LEU A 229 12.73 12.48 1.66
C LEU A 229 13.51 12.09 0.38
N ALA A 230 14.60 11.32 0.51
CA ALA A 230 15.34 10.78 -0.64
C ALA A 230 14.45 9.87 -1.51
N GLU A 231 13.67 8.97 -0.89
CA GLU A 231 12.69 8.13 -1.58
C GLU A 231 11.67 8.99 -2.33
N HIS A 232 11.10 10.01 -1.67
CA HIS A 232 10.16 10.93 -2.32
C HIS A 232 10.78 11.73 -3.47
N CYS A 233 12.05 12.17 -3.37
CA CYS A 233 12.73 12.91 -4.45
C CYS A 233 12.93 12.04 -5.71
N LEU A 234 13.25 10.75 -5.53
CA LEU A 234 13.36 9.80 -6.65
C LEU A 234 11.98 9.51 -7.27
N LEU A 235 10.95 9.34 -6.43
CA LEU A 235 9.58 9.17 -6.87
C LEU A 235 8.99 10.44 -7.55
N ALA A 236 9.44 11.61 -7.15
CA ALA A 236 9.09 12.90 -7.76
C ALA A 236 9.93 13.23 -9.00
N GLY A 237 11.03 12.51 -9.26
CA GLY A 237 11.96 12.81 -10.34
C GLY A 237 12.56 14.22 -10.21
N LEU A 238 13.24 14.47 -9.08
CA LEU A 238 13.88 15.75 -8.74
C LEU A 238 15.41 15.57 -8.64
N PRO A 239 16.13 15.47 -9.77
CA PRO A 239 17.57 15.21 -9.76
C PRO A 239 18.36 16.34 -9.08
N ASP A 240 17.91 17.59 -9.21
CA ASP A 240 18.63 18.75 -8.66
C ASP A 240 18.61 18.79 -7.13
N ALA A 241 17.57 18.22 -6.48
CA ALA A 241 17.49 18.14 -5.02
C ALA A 241 18.34 17.01 -4.44
N LEU A 242 18.63 15.97 -5.24
CA LEU A 242 19.30 14.76 -4.76
C LEU A 242 20.69 15.05 -4.15
N PRO A 243 21.58 15.85 -4.75
CA PRO A 243 22.89 16.15 -4.13
C PRO A 243 22.79 16.71 -2.70
N VAL A 244 21.82 17.60 -2.45
CA VAL A 244 21.62 18.20 -1.12
C VAL A 244 21.06 17.18 -0.13
N VAL A 245 20.05 16.40 -0.55
CA VAL A 245 19.45 15.34 0.27
C VAL A 245 20.47 14.26 0.59
N MET A 246 21.27 13.84 -0.39
CA MET A 246 22.30 12.81 -0.23
C MET A 246 23.42 13.28 0.71
N LYS A 247 23.82 14.55 0.63
CA LYS A 247 24.77 15.13 1.58
C LYS A 247 24.21 15.13 3.00
N ALA A 248 22.97 15.59 3.19
CA ALA A 248 22.32 15.56 4.49
C ALA A 248 22.20 14.12 5.04
N LEU A 249 21.89 13.16 4.17
CA LEU A 249 21.79 11.75 4.52
C LEU A 249 23.14 11.20 5.00
N ALA A 250 24.21 11.47 4.25
CA ALA A 250 25.57 11.06 4.61
C ALA A 250 26.02 11.70 5.93
N ASP A 251 25.78 12.99 6.12
CA ASP A 251 26.13 13.72 7.34
C ASP A 251 25.35 13.18 8.55
N ARG A 252 24.05 12.91 8.43
CA ARG A 252 23.24 12.32 9.51
C ARG A 252 23.66 10.88 9.80
N ALA A 253 23.87 10.07 8.77
CA ALA A 253 24.34 8.70 8.94
C ALA A 253 25.71 8.68 9.63
N ALA A 254 26.63 9.59 9.30
CA ALA A 254 27.93 9.72 9.93
C ALA A 254 27.83 10.00 11.46
N LEU A 255 26.85 10.81 11.86
CA LEU A 255 26.65 11.20 13.27
C LEU A 255 25.79 10.23 14.08
N ASP A 256 24.94 9.42 13.43
CA ASP A 256 24.06 8.49 14.13
C ASP A 256 24.83 7.24 14.59
N ALA A 257 24.94 7.06 15.91
CA ALA A 257 25.60 5.91 16.51
C ALA A 257 24.65 4.75 16.78
N ASP A 258 23.33 4.96 16.68
CA ASP A 258 22.34 3.93 16.99
C ASP A 258 22.12 3.02 15.77
N VAL A 259 22.46 1.74 15.92
CA VAL A 259 22.30 0.75 14.85
C VAL A 259 20.83 0.48 14.49
N GLY A 260 19.90 0.67 15.43
CA GLY A 260 18.47 0.53 15.18
C GLY A 260 17.99 1.53 14.15
N HIS A 261 18.38 2.81 14.30
CA HIS A 261 18.05 3.85 13.31
C HIS A 261 18.66 3.57 11.93
N LEU A 262 19.90 3.07 11.89
CA LEU A 262 20.53 2.67 10.63
C LEU A 262 19.76 1.50 9.98
N ALA A 263 19.35 0.52 10.78
CA ALA A 263 18.59 -0.65 10.32
C ALA A 263 17.20 -0.28 9.78
N ASP A 264 16.53 0.71 10.37
CA ASP A 264 15.24 1.21 9.90
C ASP A 264 15.36 2.01 8.58
N ALA A 265 16.49 2.69 8.35
CA ALA A 265 16.73 3.48 7.15
C ALA A 265 17.09 2.63 5.92
N LEU A 266 17.87 1.56 6.09
CA LEU A 266 18.41 0.76 4.98
C LEU A 266 17.33 0.22 4.00
N PRO A 267 16.19 -0.33 4.45
CA PRO A 267 15.16 -0.86 3.54
C PRO A 267 14.58 0.18 2.58
N ALA A 268 14.41 1.42 3.03
CA ALA A 268 13.92 2.50 2.18
C ALA A 268 14.95 2.89 1.11
N LEU A 269 16.23 2.93 1.46
CA LEU A 269 17.32 3.17 0.50
C LEU A 269 17.45 2.03 -0.52
N ALA A 270 17.36 0.78 -0.08
CA ALA A 270 17.44 -0.39 -0.96
C ALA A 270 16.26 -0.45 -1.95
N ARG A 271 15.04 -0.13 -1.50
CA ARG A 271 13.87 0.01 -2.39
C ARG A 271 14.08 1.15 -3.40
N SER A 272 14.58 2.29 -2.93
CA SER A 272 14.86 3.47 -3.76
C SER A 272 15.86 3.17 -4.89
N LEU A 273 16.92 2.41 -4.60
CA LEU A 273 17.90 1.96 -5.60
C LEU A 273 17.28 1.08 -6.68
N ARG A 274 16.33 0.21 -6.32
CA ARG A 274 15.60 -0.61 -7.30
C ARG A 274 14.70 0.23 -8.23
N TYR A 275 14.17 1.35 -7.75
CA TYR A 275 13.35 2.26 -8.56
C TYR A 275 14.18 3.18 -9.47
N GLY A 276 15.42 3.49 -9.09
CA GLY A 276 16.32 4.36 -9.86
C GLY A 276 16.64 3.84 -11.26
N ASP A 277 16.79 2.53 -11.40
CA ASP A 277 17.03 1.85 -12.69
C ASP A 277 15.86 2.03 -13.67
N VAL A 278 14.63 2.02 -13.18
CA VAL A 278 13.42 2.24 -13.99
C VAL A 278 13.27 3.70 -14.44
N ARG A 279 13.91 4.64 -13.74
CA ARG A 279 13.70 6.09 -13.91
C ARG A 279 14.92 6.84 -14.46
N SER A 280 15.97 6.12 -14.90
CA SER A 280 17.19 6.67 -15.51
C SER A 280 17.84 7.78 -14.68
N THR A 281 17.84 7.64 -13.35
CA THR A 281 18.48 8.59 -12.42
C THR A 281 19.83 8.04 -12.00
N ASP A 282 20.87 8.88 -11.93
CA ASP A 282 22.19 8.48 -11.42
C ASP A 282 22.10 8.16 -9.93
N THR A 283 22.05 6.87 -9.61
CA THR A 283 21.93 6.36 -8.24
C THR A 283 23.24 5.92 -7.63
N ALA A 284 24.39 6.25 -8.23
CA ALA A 284 25.70 5.82 -7.74
C ALA A 284 25.96 6.30 -6.30
N ALA A 285 25.72 7.58 -6.02
CA ALA A 285 25.88 8.15 -4.68
C ALA A 285 24.95 7.50 -3.64
N LEU A 286 23.75 7.10 -4.04
CA LEU A 286 22.81 6.39 -3.16
C LEU A 286 23.27 4.97 -2.86
N ALA A 287 23.86 4.29 -3.84
CA ALA A 287 24.42 2.95 -3.68
C ALA A 287 25.59 2.97 -2.70
N GLU A 288 26.48 3.95 -2.79
CA GLU A 288 27.60 4.13 -1.86
C GLU A 288 27.14 4.36 -0.42
N VAL A 289 26.15 5.24 -0.22
CA VAL A 289 25.59 5.48 1.12
C VAL A 289 24.92 4.22 1.67
N ALA A 290 24.10 3.54 0.88
CA ALA A 290 23.45 2.30 1.30
C ALA A 290 24.46 1.20 1.66
N ALA A 291 25.53 1.05 0.87
CA ALA A 291 26.61 0.12 1.16
C ALA A 291 27.31 0.48 2.49
N GLY A 292 27.68 1.76 2.68
CA GLY A 292 28.30 2.23 3.92
C GLY A 292 27.43 2.03 5.17
N LEU A 293 26.10 2.23 5.05
CA LEU A 293 25.16 1.92 6.14
C LEU A 293 25.11 0.41 6.41
N ALA A 294 25.01 -0.41 5.37
CA ALA A 294 24.97 -1.86 5.50
C ALA A 294 26.22 -2.42 6.20
N GLU A 295 27.40 -1.88 5.89
CA GLU A 295 28.65 -2.25 6.57
C GLU A 295 28.63 -1.90 8.06
N ARG A 296 28.17 -0.70 8.41
CA ARG A 296 28.05 -0.27 9.81
C ARG A 296 27.03 -1.09 10.58
N ILE A 297 25.90 -1.44 9.95
CA ILE A 297 24.91 -2.35 10.53
C ILE A 297 25.54 -3.72 10.79
N CYS A 298 26.32 -4.25 9.85
CA CYS A 298 27.01 -5.53 10.05
C CYS A 298 27.95 -5.51 11.28
N VAL A 299 28.59 -4.37 11.56
CA VAL A 299 29.48 -4.22 12.71
C VAL A 299 28.70 -3.99 14.02
N GLY A 300 27.68 -3.13 14.00
CA GLY A 300 26.97 -2.66 15.19
C GLY A 300 25.81 -3.54 15.66
N LEU A 301 25.25 -4.38 14.79
CA LEU A 301 24.05 -5.16 15.11
C LEU A 301 24.32 -6.30 16.13
N PRO A 302 25.41 -7.09 16.03
CA PRO A 302 25.69 -8.14 17.00
C PRO A 302 25.76 -7.70 18.48
N PRO A 303 26.44 -6.58 18.86
CA PRO A 303 26.42 -6.12 20.24
C PRO A 303 25.07 -5.53 20.66
N ALA A 304 24.32 -4.88 19.77
CA ALA A 304 23.00 -4.32 20.07
C ALA A 304 21.94 -5.40 20.35
N CYS A 305 22.12 -6.62 19.84
CA CYS A 305 21.21 -7.74 20.05
C CYS A 305 21.37 -8.43 21.43
N THR A 306 22.18 -7.89 22.34
CA THR A 306 22.48 -8.51 23.65
C THR A 306 21.82 -7.75 24.80
N GLY A 307 21.35 -8.48 25.83
CA GLY A 307 20.82 -7.87 27.07
C GLY A 307 19.48 -7.13 26.91
N LEU A 308 18.65 -7.53 25.95
CA LEU A 308 17.36 -6.90 25.64
C LEU A 308 16.23 -7.51 26.47
N ASP A 309 15.20 -6.71 26.72
CA ASP A 309 13.90 -7.21 27.16
C ASP A 309 13.10 -7.79 25.98
N ALA A 310 11.89 -8.31 26.26
CA ALA A 310 11.07 -8.97 25.24
C ALA A 310 10.63 -8.01 24.12
N ASP A 311 10.27 -6.78 24.46
CA ASP A 311 9.80 -5.77 23.49
C ASP A 311 10.95 -5.28 22.61
N GLY A 312 12.13 -5.02 23.20
CA GLY A 312 13.34 -4.65 22.47
C GLY A 312 13.85 -5.77 21.56
N ALA A 313 13.80 -7.03 22.03
CA ALA A 313 14.17 -8.19 21.21
C ALA A 313 13.26 -8.37 19.99
N GLU A 314 11.96 -8.14 20.16
CA GLU A 314 10.97 -8.21 19.08
C GLU A 314 11.11 -7.04 18.08
N ALA A 315 11.44 -5.83 18.56
CA ALA A 315 11.78 -4.70 17.69
C ALA A 315 13.03 -4.97 16.84
N LEU A 316 14.12 -5.43 17.46
CA LEU A 316 15.37 -5.75 16.75
C LEU A 316 15.21 -6.96 15.82
N ARG A 317 14.37 -7.95 16.14
CA ARG A 317 14.04 -9.05 15.22
C ARG A 317 13.44 -8.51 13.91
N ARG A 318 12.47 -7.58 13.99
CA ARG A 318 11.88 -6.95 12.79
C ARG A 318 12.92 -6.18 11.98
N GLN A 319 13.83 -5.48 12.65
CA GLN A 319 14.93 -4.78 12.00
C GLN A 319 15.89 -5.73 11.29
N VAL A 320 16.27 -6.86 11.91
CA VAL A 320 17.10 -7.91 11.28
C VAL A 320 16.45 -8.44 10.00
N GLU A 321 15.13 -8.69 10.01
CA GLU A 321 14.39 -9.13 8.82
C GLU A 321 14.37 -8.09 7.71
N ALA A 322 14.09 -6.84 8.07
CA ALA A 322 14.04 -5.74 7.13
C ALA A 322 15.42 -5.50 6.49
N VAL A 323 16.49 -5.54 7.29
CA VAL A 323 17.88 -5.42 6.82
C VAL A 323 18.26 -6.60 5.92
N HIS A 324 17.89 -7.84 6.27
CA HIS A 324 18.15 -8.99 5.42
C HIS A 324 17.50 -8.85 4.04
N GLY A 325 16.22 -8.44 4.00
CA GLY A 325 15.52 -8.15 2.75
C GLY A 325 16.19 -7.00 1.97
N ALA A 326 16.63 -5.94 2.66
CA ALA A 326 17.32 -4.81 2.05
C ALA A 326 18.67 -5.22 1.42
N ILE A 327 19.46 -6.04 2.12
CA ILE A 327 20.72 -6.58 1.60
C ILE A 327 20.48 -7.46 0.38
N GLY A 328 19.45 -8.30 0.40
CA GLY A 328 19.04 -9.07 -0.78
C GLY A 328 18.74 -8.18 -1.99
N LEU A 329 18.08 -7.04 -1.79
CA LEU A 329 17.83 -6.06 -2.85
C LEU A 329 19.11 -5.37 -3.35
N LEU A 330 20.02 -4.99 -2.44
CA LEU A 330 21.29 -4.35 -2.79
C LEU A 330 22.18 -5.28 -3.63
N LEU A 331 22.23 -6.57 -3.25
CA LEU A 331 23.02 -7.59 -3.96
C LEU A 331 22.45 -7.95 -5.34
N ALA A 332 21.14 -7.77 -5.54
CA ALA A 332 20.50 -7.96 -6.84
C ALA A 332 20.69 -6.75 -7.78
N GLY A 333 21.08 -5.59 -7.24
CA GLY A 333 21.30 -4.36 -7.98
C GLY A 333 22.72 -4.20 -8.54
N THR A 334 23.01 -3.03 -9.09
CA THR A 334 24.33 -2.64 -9.63
C THR A 334 25.27 -2.04 -8.58
N ALA A 335 24.89 -2.07 -7.30
CA ALA A 335 25.66 -1.46 -6.23
C ALA A 335 27.00 -2.20 -6.00
N PRO A 336 28.11 -1.47 -5.77
CA PRO A 336 29.38 -2.08 -5.39
C PRO A 336 29.24 -2.63 -3.96
N ALA A 337 28.91 -3.92 -3.85
CA ALA A 337 28.68 -4.60 -2.58
C ALA A 337 29.57 -5.84 -2.45
N GLU A 338 30.83 -5.73 -2.90
CA GLU A 338 31.81 -6.81 -2.73
C GLU A 338 31.94 -7.21 -1.25
N GLY A 339 31.81 -8.50 -0.96
CA GLY A 339 31.92 -9.02 0.39
C GLY A 339 30.74 -8.69 1.32
N LEU A 340 29.71 -7.96 0.89
CA LEU A 340 28.59 -7.59 1.77
C LEU A 340 27.77 -8.82 2.18
N ARG A 341 27.54 -9.75 1.25
CA ARG A 341 26.84 -11.00 1.53
C ARG A 341 27.56 -11.82 2.60
N GLU A 342 28.87 -12.02 2.43
CA GLU A 342 29.70 -12.79 3.37
C GLU A 342 29.73 -12.15 4.76
N ARG A 343 29.77 -10.81 4.82
CA ARG A 343 29.72 -10.06 6.08
C ARG A 343 28.38 -10.21 6.78
N TRP A 344 27.28 -10.11 6.03
CA TRP A 344 25.93 -10.31 6.58
C TRP A 344 25.71 -11.74 7.07
N ASP A 345 26.14 -12.73 6.28
CA ASP A 345 26.10 -14.14 6.68
C ASP A 345 26.86 -14.36 8.00
N ALA A 346 28.05 -13.76 8.13
CA ALA A 346 28.84 -13.86 9.36
C ALA A 346 28.15 -13.21 10.57
N VAL A 347 27.35 -12.15 10.35
CA VAL A 347 26.53 -11.52 11.39
C VAL A 347 25.40 -12.45 11.82
N LEU A 348 24.66 -13.02 10.87
CA LEU A 348 23.59 -13.97 11.17
C LEU A 348 24.12 -15.21 11.92
N HIS A 349 25.29 -15.74 11.54
CA HIS A 349 25.92 -16.84 12.26
C HIS A 349 26.28 -16.44 13.70
N LYS A 350 26.82 -15.24 13.92
CA LYS A 350 27.10 -14.72 15.27
C LYS A 350 25.83 -14.56 16.10
N LEU A 351 24.75 -14.06 15.49
CA LEU A 351 23.45 -13.89 16.16
C LEU A 351 22.84 -15.24 16.53
N ALA A 352 22.87 -16.23 15.63
CA ALA A 352 22.34 -17.57 15.90
C ALA A 352 23.09 -18.29 17.03
N ALA A 353 24.42 -18.18 17.06
CA ALA A 353 25.28 -18.95 17.96
C ALA A 353 25.47 -18.34 19.37
N ARG A 354 25.28 -17.03 19.55
CA ARG A 354 25.53 -16.37 20.85
C ARG A 354 24.35 -16.54 21.82
N ASP A 355 24.60 -17.16 22.97
CA ASP A 355 23.57 -17.36 24.01
C ASP A 355 23.13 -16.08 24.72
N THR A 356 23.93 -15.00 24.68
CA THR A 356 23.56 -13.70 25.24
C THR A 356 22.56 -12.91 24.39
N VAL A 357 22.25 -13.40 23.19
CA VAL A 357 21.25 -12.83 22.27
C VAL A 357 19.89 -13.43 22.60
N ALA A 358 18.84 -12.60 22.58
CA ALA A 358 17.48 -13.04 22.84
C ALA A 358 17.05 -14.18 21.90
N GLY A 359 16.37 -15.20 22.45
CA GLY A 359 16.00 -16.42 21.72
C GLY A 359 15.32 -16.14 20.38
N ILE A 360 14.39 -15.18 20.35
CA ILE A 360 13.63 -14.81 19.15
C ILE A 360 14.50 -14.33 17.98
N ILE A 361 15.59 -13.61 18.26
CA ILE A 361 16.54 -13.15 17.24
C ILE A 361 17.40 -14.33 16.77
N ARG A 362 17.84 -15.19 17.70
CA ARG A 362 18.64 -16.39 17.38
C ARG A 362 17.89 -17.34 16.47
N GLY A 363 16.64 -17.66 16.81
CA GLY A 363 15.78 -18.51 16.00
C GLY A 363 15.56 -17.92 14.62
N ARG A 364 15.31 -16.61 14.54
CA ARG A 364 15.12 -15.95 13.26
C ARG A 364 16.39 -15.93 12.40
N ALA A 365 17.55 -15.63 12.97
CA ALA A 365 18.83 -15.66 12.24
C ALA A 365 19.14 -17.07 11.71
N THR A 366 18.86 -18.11 12.51
CA THR A 366 19.01 -19.52 12.10
C THR A 366 18.09 -19.82 10.90
N ARG A 367 16.84 -19.35 10.95
CA ARG A 367 15.89 -19.54 9.85
C ARG A 367 16.34 -18.85 8.56
N LEU A 368 16.78 -17.59 8.64
CA LEU A 368 17.25 -16.84 7.46
C LEU A 368 18.45 -17.50 6.78
N LEU A 369 19.40 -18.03 7.57
CA LEU A 369 20.54 -18.78 7.03
C LEU A 369 20.12 -20.10 6.38
N LEU A 370 19.13 -20.79 6.95
CA LEU A 370 18.59 -22.03 6.39
C LEU A 370 17.87 -21.77 5.06
N ASP A 371 17.04 -20.72 4.99
CA ASP A 371 16.30 -20.33 3.78
C ASP A 371 17.23 -20.02 2.59
N GLU A 372 18.39 -19.42 2.84
CA GLU A 372 19.39 -19.15 1.81
C GLU A 372 20.37 -20.32 1.56
N GLY A 373 20.21 -21.46 2.24
CA GLY A 373 21.11 -22.62 2.13
C GLY A 373 22.53 -22.35 2.66
N ARG A 374 22.68 -21.35 3.53
CA ARG A 374 23.96 -20.94 4.16
C ARG A 374 24.23 -21.68 5.47
N LEU A 375 23.23 -22.40 5.99
CA LEU A 375 23.34 -23.29 7.14
C LEU A 375 22.89 -24.70 6.73
N ALA A 376 23.69 -25.71 7.10
CA ALA A 376 23.30 -27.10 6.92
C ALA A 376 22.17 -27.49 7.89
N GLU A 377 21.32 -28.42 7.47
CA GLU A 377 20.17 -28.86 8.28
C GLU A 377 20.59 -29.48 9.61
N ASP A 378 21.65 -30.27 9.62
CA ASP A 378 22.20 -30.87 10.84
C ASP A 378 22.63 -29.80 11.85
N GLU A 379 23.18 -28.68 11.34
CA GLU A 379 23.61 -27.57 12.18
C GLU A 379 22.41 -26.75 12.69
N ALA A 380 21.37 -26.57 11.87
CA ALA A 380 20.10 -25.97 12.30
C ALA A 380 19.43 -26.83 13.40
N ALA A 381 19.42 -28.15 13.22
CA ALA A 381 18.91 -29.10 14.20
C ALA A 381 19.73 -29.07 15.50
N ARG A 382 21.06 -28.94 15.40
CA ARG A 382 21.96 -28.78 16.56
C ARG A 382 21.67 -27.49 17.33
N LEU A 383 21.54 -26.35 16.64
CA LEU A 383 21.22 -25.05 17.27
C LEU A 383 19.83 -25.07 17.93
N MET A 384 18.85 -25.69 17.29
CA MET A 384 17.53 -25.90 17.85
C MET A 384 17.58 -26.79 19.11
N GLY A 385 18.30 -27.91 19.06
CA GLY A 385 18.46 -28.79 20.21
C GLY A 385 19.15 -28.13 21.42
N LEU A 386 20.11 -27.22 21.16
CA LEU A 386 20.75 -26.42 22.21
C LEU A 386 19.80 -25.39 22.82
N ALA A 387 19.09 -24.63 21.98
CA ALA A 387 18.15 -23.62 22.44
C ALA A 387 16.98 -24.22 23.24
N LEU A 388 16.59 -25.44 22.91
CA LEU A 388 15.42 -26.13 23.47
C LEU A 388 15.81 -27.22 24.46
N SER A 389 17.04 -27.15 24.99
CA SER A 389 17.53 -28.06 26.02
C SER A 389 16.76 -27.90 27.34
N PRO A 390 16.69 -28.94 28.19
CA PRO A 390 16.02 -28.85 29.50
C PRO A 390 16.60 -27.78 30.44
N GLY A 391 17.84 -27.33 30.20
CA GLY A 391 18.50 -26.28 30.98
C GLY A 391 18.13 -24.86 30.57
N THR A 392 17.42 -24.68 29.44
CA THR A 392 16.98 -23.37 28.98
C THR A 392 15.67 -22.97 29.65
N PRO A 393 15.52 -21.72 30.13
CA PRO A 393 14.24 -21.21 30.60
C PRO A 393 13.13 -21.40 29.55
N PRO A 394 11.92 -21.88 29.91
CA PRO A 394 10.84 -22.15 28.95
C PRO A 394 10.46 -20.93 28.08
N ALA A 395 10.57 -19.72 28.63
CA ALA A 395 10.31 -18.48 27.91
C ALA A 395 11.31 -18.24 26.76
N ASP A 396 12.59 -18.49 26.99
CA ASP A 396 13.65 -18.32 25.98
C ASP A 396 13.55 -19.38 24.89
N ALA A 397 13.23 -20.63 25.28
CA ALA A 397 12.97 -21.72 24.36
C ALA A 397 11.80 -21.40 23.42
N ALA A 398 10.69 -20.91 23.97
CA ALA A 398 9.54 -20.51 23.17
C ALA A 398 9.84 -19.32 22.25
N ALA A 399 10.56 -18.31 22.76
CA ALA A 399 10.98 -17.17 21.97
C ALA A 399 11.83 -17.62 20.78
N TRP A 400 12.76 -18.55 20.99
CA TRP A 400 13.56 -19.12 19.91
C TRP A 400 12.73 -19.78 18.81
N ILE A 401 11.77 -20.62 19.20
CA ILE A 401 10.86 -21.28 18.24
C ILE A 401 10.05 -20.23 17.49
N GLU A 402 9.47 -19.27 18.20
CA GLU A 402 8.69 -18.18 17.60
C GLU A 402 9.48 -17.43 16.51
N GLY A 403 10.76 -17.15 16.77
CA GLY A 403 11.68 -16.57 15.78
C GLY A 403 11.98 -17.50 14.60
N PHE A 404 12.14 -18.81 14.85
CA PHE A 404 12.52 -19.79 13.84
C PHE A 404 11.39 -20.13 12.87
N VAL A 405 10.21 -20.50 13.36
CA VAL A 405 9.06 -20.85 12.50
C VAL A 405 8.32 -19.62 11.96
N GLY A 406 8.57 -18.44 12.52
CA GLY A 406 7.91 -17.19 12.17
C GLY A 406 6.47 -17.19 12.64
N GLY A 407 6.09 -16.23 13.48
CA GLY A 407 4.73 -16.07 14.01
C GLY A 407 3.71 -15.60 12.96
N ALA A 408 2.87 -14.61 13.32
CA ALA A 408 1.74 -14.08 12.52
C ALA A 408 2.09 -13.65 11.07
N SER A 409 3.38 -13.46 10.76
CA SER A 409 3.88 -12.97 9.47
C SER A 409 4.18 -14.09 8.46
N GLY A 410 3.20 -14.94 8.14
CA GLY A 410 3.28 -15.88 7.01
C GLY A 410 4.19 -17.11 7.19
N GLY A 411 4.84 -17.29 8.34
CA GLY A 411 5.75 -18.42 8.62
C GLY A 411 5.09 -19.80 8.51
N GLY A 412 3.81 -19.90 8.87
CA GLY A 412 3.05 -21.15 8.75
C GLY A 412 2.88 -21.65 7.31
N MET A 413 2.88 -20.77 6.30
CA MET A 413 2.77 -21.18 4.91
C MET A 413 4.05 -21.86 4.40
N LEU A 414 5.21 -21.44 4.90
CA LEU A 414 6.50 -22.07 4.56
C LEU A 414 6.58 -23.49 5.13
N LEU A 415 6.12 -23.72 6.37
CA LEU A 415 6.02 -25.06 6.96
C LEU A 415 5.13 -26.01 6.15
N VAL A 416 4.11 -25.50 5.46
CA VAL A 416 3.24 -26.32 4.60
C VAL A 416 3.94 -26.74 3.32
N HIS A 417 4.85 -25.91 2.80
CA HIS A 417 5.52 -26.15 1.51
C HIS A 417 6.90 -26.79 1.64
N ASP A 418 7.53 -26.67 2.81
CA ASP A 418 8.85 -27.20 3.10
C ASP A 418 8.74 -28.42 4.04
N GLU A 419 8.64 -29.60 3.44
CA GLU A 419 8.55 -30.87 4.18
C GLU A 419 9.78 -31.11 5.07
N ARG A 420 10.94 -30.56 4.71
CA ARG A 420 12.20 -30.74 5.46
C ARG A 420 12.18 -29.90 6.73
N LEU A 421 11.74 -28.65 6.63
CA LEU A 421 11.50 -27.79 7.78
C LEU A 421 10.45 -28.39 8.72
N LEU A 422 9.34 -28.88 8.17
CA LEU A 422 8.29 -29.51 8.95
C LEU A 422 8.83 -30.72 9.72
N ALA A 423 9.62 -31.57 9.07
CA ALA A 423 10.25 -32.72 9.70
C ALA A 423 11.22 -32.32 10.82
N LEU A 424 11.97 -31.23 10.66
CA LEU A 424 12.88 -30.72 11.68
C LEU A 424 12.11 -30.28 12.93
N VAL A 425 11.02 -29.52 12.77
CA VAL A 425 10.16 -29.11 13.88
C VAL A 425 9.44 -30.30 14.53
N ASP A 426 8.96 -31.25 13.73
CA ASP A 426 8.27 -32.46 14.20
C ASP A 426 9.21 -33.39 14.99
N ALA A 427 10.41 -33.65 14.48
CA ALA A 427 11.43 -34.46 15.17
C ALA A 427 11.82 -33.86 16.52
N TRP A 428 11.87 -32.52 16.61
CA TRP A 428 12.08 -31.87 17.89
C TRP A 428 10.87 -32.00 18.81
N LEU A 429 9.67 -31.64 18.36
CA LEU A 429 8.44 -31.70 19.17
C LEU A 429 8.22 -33.10 19.77
N THR A 430 8.48 -34.13 18.99
CA THR A 430 8.37 -35.54 19.42
C THR A 430 9.50 -36.01 20.32
N GLY A 431 10.65 -35.31 20.30
CA GLY A 431 11.81 -35.57 21.15
C GLY A 431 11.80 -34.84 22.50
N VAL A 432 10.87 -33.91 22.74
CA VAL A 432 10.77 -33.17 24.02
C VAL A 432 10.26 -34.10 25.14
N PRO A 433 10.96 -34.20 26.29
CA PRO A 433 10.46 -34.95 27.45
C PRO A 433 9.11 -34.42 27.93
N ALA A 434 8.22 -35.31 28.39
CA ALA A 434 6.85 -34.95 28.79
C ALA A 434 6.78 -33.85 29.86
N GLU A 435 7.75 -33.83 30.78
CA GLU A 435 7.85 -32.82 31.85
C GLU A 435 8.11 -31.42 31.26
N THR A 436 9.11 -31.29 30.39
CA THR A 436 9.44 -30.04 29.69
C THR A 436 8.36 -29.62 28.70
N PHE A 437 7.70 -30.58 28.05
CA PHE A 437 6.63 -30.32 27.08
C PHE A 437 5.47 -29.55 27.72
N THR A 438 5.13 -29.86 28.97
CA THR A 438 4.05 -29.20 29.70
C THR A 438 4.32 -27.71 29.90
N ASP A 439 5.57 -27.33 30.13
CA ASP A 439 5.98 -25.94 30.37
C ASP A 439 6.04 -25.10 29.08
N VAL A 440 6.43 -25.71 27.95
CA VAL A 440 6.52 -25.01 26.66
C VAL A 440 5.19 -24.98 25.88
N LEU A 441 4.27 -25.92 26.17
CA LEU A 441 3.00 -26.08 25.43
C LEU A 441 2.15 -24.80 25.34
N PRO A 442 1.93 -23.99 26.40
CA PRO A 442 1.14 -22.76 26.30
C PRO A 442 1.74 -21.77 25.31
N LEU A 443 3.08 -21.69 25.28
CA LEU A 443 3.82 -20.77 24.42
C LEU A 443 3.82 -21.24 22.97
N LEU A 444 4.02 -22.55 22.73
CA LEU A 444 3.84 -23.16 21.41
C LEU A 444 2.42 -22.92 20.87
N ARG A 445 1.42 -23.13 21.72
CA ARG A 445 0.02 -22.89 21.35
C ARG A 445 -0.20 -21.44 20.94
N ARG A 446 0.41 -20.47 21.64
CA ARG A 446 0.39 -19.05 21.26
C ARG A 446 0.98 -18.85 19.86
N THR A 447 2.20 -19.34 19.61
CA THR A 447 2.90 -19.21 18.33
C THR A 447 2.09 -19.80 17.16
N PHE A 448 1.66 -21.06 17.28
CA PHE A 448 0.91 -21.73 16.21
C PHE A 448 -0.52 -21.18 16.07
N SER A 449 -1.13 -20.62 17.12
CA SER A 449 -2.47 -20.02 17.03
C SER A 449 -2.51 -18.75 16.17
N ALA A 450 -1.37 -18.08 15.98
CA ALA A 450 -1.25 -16.91 15.13
C ALA A 450 -1.38 -17.24 13.63
N TYR A 451 -1.30 -18.52 13.25
CA TYR A 451 -1.44 -18.94 11.85
C TYR A 451 -2.90 -18.91 11.39
N GLU A 452 -3.08 -18.56 10.11
CA GLU A 452 -4.40 -18.58 9.50
C GLU A 452 -5.08 -19.96 9.66
N PRO A 453 -6.41 -20.00 9.87
CA PRO A 453 -7.14 -21.26 10.05
C PRO A 453 -6.90 -22.29 8.93
N GLY A 454 -6.75 -21.83 7.68
CA GLY A 454 -6.46 -22.70 6.54
C GLY A 454 -5.10 -23.38 6.66
N VAL A 455 -4.05 -22.61 6.98
CA VAL A 455 -2.68 -23.10 7.18
C VAL A 455 -2.64 -24.14 8.31
N ARG A 456 -3.29 -23.87 9.46
CA ARG A 456 -3.34 -24.81 10.59
C ARG A 456 -4.01 -26.14 10.21
N ARG A 457 -5.07 -26.11 9.40
CA ARG A 457 -5.72 -27.32 8.91
C ARG A 457 -4.77 -28.13 8.04
N THR A 458 -4.11 -27.49 7.08
CA THR A 458 -3.17 -28.16 6.17
C THR A 458 -1.99 -28.76 6.93
N LEU A 459 -1.40 -28.04 7.89
CA LEU A 459 -0.34 -28.57 8.76
C LEU A 459 -0.82 -29.80 9.54
N GLY A 460 -2.03 -29.77 10.10
CA GLY A 460 -2.61 -30.92 10.78
C GLY A 460 -2.84 -32.12 9.86
N GLU A 461 -3.18 -31.89 8.59
CA GLU A 461 -3.29 -32.95 7.58
C GLU A 461 -1.92 -33.53 7.20
N LEU A 462 -0.89 -32.69 7.06
CA LEU A 462 0.48 -33.13 6.77
C LEU A 462 1.04 -33.97 7.92
N VAL A 463 0.91 -33.50 9.16
CA VAL A 463 1.34 -34.26 10.35
C VAL A 463 0.60 -35.59 10.46
N ARG A 464 -0.72 -35.63 10.13
CA ARG A 464 -1.50 -36.88 10.11
C ARG A 464 -1.01 -37.87 9.05
N ARG A 465 -0.47 -37.40 7.93
CA ARG A 465 0.08 -38.26 6.86
C ARG A 465 1.42 -38.90 7.27
N GLY A 466 2.15 -38.27 8.21
CA GLY A 466 3.46 -38.73 8.68
C GLY A 466 4.61 -38.46 7.70
N PRO A 467 5.86 -38.60 8.14
CA PRO A 467 7.03 -38.39 7.27
C PRO A 467 7.04 -39.42 6.15
N VAL A 468 7.18 -38.96 4.91
CA VAL A 468 7.34 -39.84 3.74
C VAL A 468 8.71 -40.51 3.87
N HIS A 469 8.74 -41.76 4.30
CA HIS A 469 9.98 -42.53 4.41
C HIS A 469 10.66 -42.65 3.03
N GLU A 470 11.89 -42.16 2.89
CA GLU A 470 12.70 -42.27 1.65
C GLU A 470 12.91 -43.73 1.19
N GLY A 471 12.64 -44.72 2.06
CA GLY A 471 12.68 -46.16 1.74
C GLY A 471 11.41 -46.74 1.09
N ALA A 472 10.28 -46.02 1.07
CA ALA A 472 9.00 -46.54 0.55
C ALA A 472 8.79 -46.33 -0.97
N ARG A 473 9.81 -45.87 -1.70
CA ARG A 473 9.74 -45.66 -3.16
C ARG A 473 9.87 -46.94 -4.00
N ARG A 474 9.86 -48.14 -3.42
CA ARG A 474 10.02 -49.39 -4.21
C ARG A 474 8.85 -50.35 -4.26
N GLU A 475 7.82 -50.29 -3.41
CA GLU A 475 6.78 -51.34 -3.45
C GLU A 475 5.31 -50.91 -3.27
N ASP A 476 4.98 -49.62 -3.19
CA ASP A 476 3.55 -49.22 -3.17
C ASP A 476 3.25 -48.03 -4.10
N VAL A 477 3.31 -48.30 -5.40
CA VAL A 477 2.78 -47.41 -6.45
C VAL A 477 1.26 -47.60 -6.48
N GLY A 478 0.57 -47.06 -5.47
CA GLY A 478 -0.82 -47.44 -5.22
C GLY A 478 -1.75 -46.37 -4.66
N ARG A 479 -1.30 -45.17 -4.27
CA ARG A 479 -2.23 -44.04 -4.00
C ARG A 479 -1.50 -42.73 -3.72
N VAL A 480 -1.60 -41.79 -4.67
CA VAL A 480 -1.30 -40.36 -4.45
C VAL A 480 -2.62 -39.60 -4.64
N PRO A 481 -3.04 -38.69 -3.73
CA PRO A 481 -4.10 -37.74 -4.04
C PRO A 481 -3.62 -36.79 -5.13
N GLY A 482 -4.36 -36.76 -6.23
CA GLY A 482 -3.97 -36.25 -7.54
C GLY A 482 -3.39 -34.83 -7.61
N GLY A 483 -2.31 -34.72 -8.37
CA GLY A 483 -1.80 -33.47 -8.92
C GLY A 483 -0.36 -33.63 -9.41
N PHE A 484 -0.21 -33.99 -10.69
CA PHE A 484 1.07 -34.11 -11.42
C PHE A 484 1.89 -35.38 -11.14
N GLY A 485 1.55 -36.46 -11.85
CA GLY A 485 2.42 -37.62 -12.02
C GLY A 485 3.60 -37.31 -12.97
N PRO A 486 4.63 -38.18 -13.04
CA PRO A 486 5.92 -37.90 -13.71
C PRO A 486 5.86 -37.94 -15.26
N GLY A 487 4.69 -37.74 -15.86
CA GLY A 487 4.51 -37.78 -17.30
C GLY A 487 3.17 -37.20 -17.76
N LEU A 488 3.10 -36.90 -19.06
CA LEU A 488 1.86 -36.52 -19.73
C LEU A 488 0.91 -37.72 -19.73
N ASP A 489 -0.16 -37.61 -18.95
CA ASP A 489 -1.31 -38.52 -19.04
C ASP A 489 -2.03 -38.23 -20.36
N ARG A 490 -1.70 -39.01 -21.40
CA ARG A 490 -2.25 -38.84 -22.74
C ARG A 490 -3.77 -39.03 -22.75
N ALA A 491 -4.30 -39.98 -21.99
CA ALA A 491 -5.74 -40.21 -21.93
C ALA A 491 -6.48 -38.99 -21.34
N ARG A 492 -5.90 -38.36 -20.32
CA ARG A 492 -6.46 -37.14 -19.73
C ARG A 492 -6.24 -35.90 -20.61
N ALA A 493 -5.13 -35.81 -21.33
CA ALA A 493 -4.89 -34.74 -22.30
C ALA A 493 -5.88 -34.82 -23.47
N ASP A 494 -6.10 -36.02 -24.02
CA ASP A 494 -7.03 -36.30 -25.10
C ASP A 494 -8.48 -36.01 -24.67
N ALA A 495 -8.84 -36.28 -23.41
CA ALA A 495 -10.17 -36.00 -22.87
C ALA A 495 -10.52 -34.50 -22.79
N VAL A 496 -9.52 -33.61 -22.68
CA VAL A 496 -9.74 -32.16 -22.58
C VAL A 496 -9.70 -31.50 -23.97
N GLU A 497 -9.12 -32.16 -24.96
CA GLU A 497 -8.96 -31.64 -26.33
C GLU A 497 -10.28 -31.15 -26.99
N PRO A 498 -11.44 -31.84 -26.87
CA PRO A 498 -12.68 -31.35 -27.44
C PRO A 498 -13.15 -30.02 -26.83
N VAL A 499 -12.99 -29.87 -25.51
CA VAL A 499 -13.36 -28.65 -24.77
C VAL A 499 -12.41 -27.51 -25.11
N LEU A 500 -11.12 -27.81 -25.23
CA LEU A 500 -10.09 -26.84 -25.60
C LEU A 500 -10.30 -26.34 -27.04
N ARG A 501 -10.65 -27.23 -27.98
CA ARG A 501 -11.05 -26.89 -29.35
C ARG A 501 -12.28 -25.97 -29.41
N LEU A 502 -13.26 -26.21 -28.53
CA LEU A 502 -14.43 -25.35 -28.35
C LEU A 502 -14.06 -23.95 -27.83
N LEU A 503 -13.19 -23.88 -26.82
CA LEU A 503 -12.76 -22.61 -26.20
C LEU A 503 -11.87 -21.77 -27.12
N ILE A 504 -11.06 -22.40 -27.98
CA ILE A 504 -10.21 -21.72 -28.96
C ILE A 504 -10.90 -21.49 -30.32
N GLY A 505 -12.21 -21.76 -30.42
CA GLY A 505 -13.01 -21.47 -31.61
C GLY A 505 -12.72 -22.37 -32.82
N ARG A 506 -12.11 -23.54 -32.62
CA ARG A 506 -11.89 -24.55 -33.67
C ARG A 506 -12.97 -25.62 -33.58
N GLY A 507 -14.07 -25.41 -34.30
CA GLY A 507 -15.19 -26.35 -34.36
C GLY A 507 -14.74 -27.74 -34.83
N SER A 508 -15.23 -28.76 -34.13
CA SER A 508 -15.10 -30.17 -34.51
C SER A 508 -15.91 -30.44 -35.78
N GLU A 509 -15.26 -30.81 -36.89
CA GLU A 509 -15.96 -31.41 -38.03
C GLU A 509 -16.48 -32.80 -37.62
N PRO A 510 -17.73 -33.15 -37.98
CA PRO A 510 -18.27 -34.46 -37.67
C PRO A 510 -17.65 -35.52 -38.59
N GLU A 511 -17.11 -36.59 -38.01
CA GLU A 511 -16.86 -37.85 -38.73
C GLU A 511 -18.21 -38.38 -39.25
N GLY A 512 -18.42 -38.17 -40.55
CA GLY A 512 -19.49 -38.81 -41.31
C GLY A 512 -19.18 -40.29 -41.50
N ALA A 513 -20.10 -41.12 -41.01
CA ALA A 513 -20.13 -42.55 -41.24
C ALA A 513 -20.36 -42.92 -42.72
N ALA A 514 -19.60 -43.91 -43.17
CA ALA A 514 -19.91 -44.96 -44.16
C ALA A 514 -20.40 -44.58 -45.56
N GLY A 515 -19.57 -44.95 -46.55
CA GLY A 515 -19.87 -45.14 -47.96
C GLY A 515 -18.70 -45.83 -48.64
#